data_AF-A0A2D5Q7W4-F1
#
_entry.id   AF-A0A2D5Q7W4-F1
#
_cell.length_a   1.000
_cell.length_b   1.000
_cell.length_c   1.000
_cell.angle_alpha   90.00
_cell.angle_beta   90.00
_cell.angle_gamma   90.00
#
_symmetry.space_group_name_H-M   'P 1'
#
loop_
_entity.id
_entity.type
_entity.pdbx_description
1 polymer ?
#
loop_
_entity_poly.entity_id
_entity_poly.type
_entity_poly.pdbx_seq_one_letter_code
_entity_poly.pdbx_strand_id
1 'polypeptide(L)' 'MPTMACIDCGAVHVEAASWQAMLVKMMPHYFEAHHDIIAGHRDHPKGAWMERFMVAFDAATASDD' A
#
# COMPACT_ATOMS: atom_id res chain seq x y z
N MET A 1 4.97 13.00 8.86
CA MET A 1 5.04 12.38 7.51
C MET A 1 4.36 11.03 7.62
N PRO A 2 3.30 10.75 6.86
CA PRO A 2 2.47 9.58 7.10
C PRO A 2 3.31 8.30 7.03
N THR A 3 3.08 7.45 8.01
CA THR A 3 3.66 6.10 8.08
C THR A 3 2.58 5.09 7.82
N MET A 4 2.81 4.18 6.87
CA MET A 4 1.85 3.15 6.48
C MET A 4 2.51 1.77 6.53
N ALA A 5 1.84 0.82 7.17
CA ALA A 5 2.20 -0.59 7.08
C ALA A 5 1.65 -1.20 5.77
N CYS A 6 2.27 -2.28 5.29
CA CYS A 6 1.70 -3.06 4.18
C CYS A 6 0.27 -3.49 4.52
N ILE A 7 -0.70 -3.19 3.66
CA ILE A 7 -2.13 -3.41 3.92
C ILE A 7 -2.55 -4.88 3.87
N ASP A 8 -1.69 -5.77 3.35
CA ASP A 8 -1.98 -7.20 3.21
C ASP A 8 -1.24 -8.07 4.23
N CYS A 9 -0.09 -7.63 4.77
CA CYS A 9 0.65 -8.42 5.77
C CYS A 9 1.23 -7.66 6.96
N GLY A 10 1.28 -6.33 6.93
CA GLY A 10 1.88 -5.51 7.98
C GLY A 10 3.39 -5.69 8.19
N ALA A 11 4.08 -6.49 7.37
CA ALA A 11 5.48 -6.86 7.59
C ALA A 11 6.46 -5.70 7.36
N VAL A 12 6.10 -4.74 6.50
CA VAL A 12 6.91 -3.54 6.23
C VAL A 12 6.14 -2.29 6.64
N HIS A 13 6.88 -1.31 7.16
CA HIS A 13 6.39 0.02 7.49
C HIS A 13 7.17 1.04 6.66
N VAL A 14 6.45 1.90 5.98
CA VAL A 14 7.01 2.87 5.03
C VAL A 14 6.56 4.26 5.45
N GLU A 15 7.50 5.19 5.51
CA GLU A 15 7.25 6.62 5.71
C GLU A 15 7.46 7.37 4.40
N ALA A 16 6.52 8.25 4.03
CA ALA A 16 6.65 9.07 2.83
C ALA A 16 5.84 10.37 2.91
N ALA A 17 6.28 11.42 2.23
CA ALA A 17 5.59 12.71 2.22
C ALA A 17 4.37 12.77 1.27
N SER A 18 4.20 11.78 0.39
CA SER A 18 3.07 11.72 -0.54
C SER A 18 2.70 10.27 -0.87
N TRP A 19 1.49 10.06 -1.37
CA TRP A 19 1.01 8.73 -1.75
C TRP A 19 1.84 8.12 -2.89
N GLN A 20 2.34 8.93 -3.84
CA GLN A 20 3.21 8.43 -4.91
C GLN A 20 4.54 7.91 -4.36
N ALA A 21 5.14 8.66 -3.43
CA ALA A 21 6.38 8.26 -2.78
C ALA A 21 6.17 7.01 -1.89
N MET A 22 5.03 6.93 -1.20
CA MET A 22 4.62 5.75 -0.45
C MET A 22 4.50 4.53 -1.36
N LEU A 23 3.83 4.68 -2.50
CA LEU A 23 3.64 3.61 -3.48
C LEU A 23 4.98 3.10 -4.00
N VAL A 24 5.86 3.98 -4.47
CA VAL A 24 7.18 3.61 -4.99
C VAL A 24 8.00 2.84 -3.95
N LYS A 25 7.93 3.24 -2.68
CA LYS A 25 8.64 2.55 -1.59
C LYS A 25 8.00 1.22 -1.20
N MET A 26 6.68 1.07 -1.33
CA MET A 26 5.93 -0.14 -0.97
C MET A 26 5.98 -1.23 -2.06
N MET A 27 6.03 -0.82 -3.33
CA MET A 27 5.97 -1.74 -4.49
C MET A 27 7.04 -2.84 -4.50
N PRO A 28 8.31 -2.62 -4.12
CA PRO A 28 9.31 -3.68 -4.04
C PRO A 28 8.87 -4.85 -3.17
N HIS A 29 8.28 -4.57 -2.00
CA HIS A 29 7.74 -5.61 -1.12
C HIS A 29 6.58 -6.35 -1.77
N TYR A 30 5.70 -5.63 -2.48
CA TYR A 30 4.59 -6.26 -3.20
C TYR A 30 5.07 -7.18 -4.32
N PHE A 31 6.10 -6.79 -5.07
CA PHE A 31 6.65 -7.66 -6.13
C PHE A 31 7.29 -8.94 -5.58
N GLU A 32 7.81 -8.91 -4.35
CA GLU A 32 8.44 -10.07 -3.71
C GLU A 32 7.45 -10.96 -2.96
N ALA A 33 6.59 -10.37 -2.12
CA ALA A 33 5.76 -11.11 -1.17
C ALA A 33 4.28 -11.20 -1.56
N HIS A 34 3.81 -10.32 -2.45
CA HIS A 34 2.39 -10.16 -2.81
C HIS A 34 2.18 -10.04 -4.33
N HIS A 35 3.04 -10.70 -5.11
CA HIS A 35 2.97 -10.65 -6.57
C HIS A 35 1.61 -11.13 -7.08
N ASP A 36 0.97 -12.07 -6.38
CA ASP A 36 -0.38 -12.58 -6.66
C ASP A 36 -1.47 -11.50 -6.55
N ILE A 37 -1.31 -10.56 -5.62
CA ILE A 37 -2.24 -9.46 -5.38
C ILE A 37 -2.13 -8.43 -6.52
N ILE A 38 -0.92 -8.00 -6.88
CA ILE A 38 -0.71 -7.01 -7.95
C ILE A 38 -0.91 -7.58 -9.36
N ALA A 39 -0.63 -8.87 -9.57
CA ALA A 39 -0.93 -9.53 -10.83
C ALA A 39 -2.45 -9.75 -11.04
N GLY A 40 -3.28 -9.46 -10.03
CA GLY A 40 -4.74 -9.59 -10.12
C GLY A 40 -5.21 -11.05 -10.24
N HIS A 41 -4.42 -12.00 -9.74
CA HIS A 41 -4.66 -13.43 -9.94
C HIS A 41 -5.54 -14.09 -8.87
N ARG A 42 -5.90 -13.38 -7.81
CA ARG A 42 -6.79 -13.90 -6.75
C ARG A 42 -7.99 -12.98 -6.58
N ASP A 43 -9.12 -13.41 -7.09
CA ASP A 43 -10.49 -13.07 -6.65
C ASP A 43 -10.89 -11.58 -6.50
N HIS A 44 -10.04 -10.63 -6.89
CA HIS A 44 -10.28 -9.20 -6.76
C HIS A 44 -10.33 -8.51 -8.12
N PRO A 45 -11.33 -7.66 -8.38
CA PRO A 45 -11.40 -6.89 -9.62
C PRO A 45 -10.15 -6.01 -9.78
N LYS A 46 -9.66 -5.89 -11.02
CA LYS A 46 -8.54 -4.99 -11.36
C LYS A 46 -8.83 -3.59 -10.79
N GLY A 47 -7.88 -3.02 -10.05
CA GLY A 47 -8.00 -1.70 -9.42
C GLY A 47 -8.42 -1.72 -7.94
N ALA A 48 -8.98 -2.81 -7.41
CA ALA A 48 -9.40 -2.91 -6.01
C ALA A 48 -8.26 -2.70 -4.99
N TRP A 49 -7.04 -3.10 -5.36
CA TRP A 49 -5.87 -2.88 -4.52
C TRP A 49 -5.51 -1.39 -4.41
N MET A 50 -5.59 -0.64 -5.52
CA MET A 50 -5.27 0.79 -5.51
C MET A 50 -6.26 1.59 -4.67
N GLU A 51 -7.55 1.23 -4.70
CA GLU A 51 -8.56 1.83 -3.84
C GLU A 51 -8.27 1.59 -2.35
N ARG A 52 -7.96 0.34 -1.97
CA ARG A 52 -7.56 -0.01 -0.59
C ARG A 52 -6.30 0.75 -0.16
N PHE A 53 -5.33 0.88 -1.07
CA PHE A 53 -4.10 1.63 -0.82
C PHE A 53 -4.38 3.11 -0.54
N MET A 54 -5.22 3.76 -1.34
CA MET A 54 -5.58 5.17 -1.15
C MET A 54 -6.29 5.40 0.19
N VAL A 55 -7.24 4.53 0.55
CA VAL A 55 -7.93 4.60 1.85
C VAL A 55 -6.95 4.44 3.02
N ALA A 56 -6.01 3.51 2.93
CA ALA A 56 -4.99 3.32 3.95
C ALA A 56 -4.05 4.53 4.06
N PHE A 57 -3.70 5.16 2.94
CA PHE A 57 -2.88 6.36 2.93
C PHE A 57 -3.61 7.55 3.57
N ASP A 58 -4.89 7.75 3.25
CA ASP A 58 -5.71 8.82 3.86
C ASP A 58 -5.88 8.62 5.37
N ALA A 59 -5.98 7.37 5.84
CA ALA A 59 -6.00 7.08 7.28
C ALA A 59 -4.64 7.37 7.95
N ALA A 60 -3.54 7.06 7.28
CA ALA A 60 -2.19 7.33 7.76
C ALA A 60 -1.88 8.84 7.83
N THR A 61 -2.40 9.64 6.89
CA THR A 61 -2.26 11.10 6.94
C THR A 61 -3.11 11.74 8.02
N ALA A 62 -4.32 11.22 8.27
CA ALA A 62 -5.20 11.73 9.33
C ALA A 62 -4.70 11.40 10.75
N SER A 63 -3.83 10.39 10.91
CA SER A 63 -3.24 10.02 12.20
C SER A 63 -1.96 10.79 12.53
N ASP A 64 -1.46 11.57 11.58
CA ASP A 64 -0.19 12.29 11.62
C ASP A 64 -0.34 13.80 11.88
N ASP A 65 -1.59 14.24 12.09
CA ASP A 65 -2.04 15.61 12.44
C ASP A 65 -2.46 15.67 13.93
#